data_AF-W1YDI8-F1
#
_entry.id   AF-W1YDI8-F1
#
_cell.length_a   1.000
_cell.length_b   1.000
_cell.length_c   1.000
_cell.angle_alpha   90.00
_cell.angle_beta   90.00
_cell.angle_gamma   90.00
#
_symmetry.space_group_name_H-M   'P 1'
#
loop_
_entity.id
_entity.type
_entity.pdbx_description
1 polymer ?
#
loop_
_entity_poly.entity_id
_entity_poly.type
_entity_poly.pdbx_seq_one_letter_code
_entity_poly.pdbx_strand_id
1 'polypeptide(L)' 'MIKDALYAVTHGQDLSYNLAKDTMNKIMSGDVAEVPMAGFLCALAAKGPTVDEVTAFAEVMREKAG' A
#
# COMPACT_ATOMS: atom_id res chain seq x y z
N MET A 1 -3.88 -9.12 1.77
CA MET A 1 -5.05 -8.53 1.07
C MET A 1 -5.11 -7.05 1.40
N ILE A 2 -5.76 -6.16 0.61
CA ILE A 2 -5.79 -4.73 0.97
C ILE A 2 -6.45 -4.47 2.32
N LYS A 3 -7.38 -5.34 2.75
CA LYS A 3 -7.97 -5.30 4.10
C LYS A 3 -6.93 -5.47 5.20
N ASP A 4 -5.99 -6.40 5.04
CA ASP A 4 -4.93 -6.65 6.03
C ASP A 4 -3.95 -5.48 6.08
N ALA A 5 -3.61 -4.92 4.91
CA ALA A 5 -2.76 -3.74 4.82
C ALA A 5 -3.45 -2.52 5.46
N LEU A 6 -4.73 -2.29 5.16
CA LEU A 6 -5.55 -1.25 5.78
C LEU A 6 -5.65 -1.41 7.30
N TYR A 7 -5.87 -2.64 7.78
CA TYR A 7 -5.89 -2.93 9.21
C TYR A 7 -4.55 -2.60 9.86
N ALA A 8 -3.43 -3.03 9.26
CA ALA A 8 -2.10 -2.74 9.79
C ALA A 8 -1.83 -1.23 9.87
N VAL A 9 -2.02 -0.48 8.77
CA VAL A 9 -1.72 0.96 8.74
C VAL A 9 -2.64 1.77 9.64
N THR A 10 -3.90 1.36 9.84
CA THR A 10 -4.82 2.03 10.77
C THR A 10 -4.47 1.79 12.23
N HIS A 11 -3.73 0.72 12.54
CA HIS A 11 -3.19 0.44 13.88
C HIS A 11 -1.76 0.95 14.06
N GLY A 12 -1.24 1.75 13.12
CA GLY A 12 0.12 2.28 13.18
C GLY A 12 1.20 1.20 13.01
N GLN A 13 0.85 0.05 12.43
CA GLN A 13 1.78 -1.03 12.14
C GLN A 13 2.37 -0.85 10.74
N ASP A 14 3.66 -1.15 10.61
CA ASP A 14 4.36 -1.13 9.34
C ASP A 14 4.01 -2.36 8.50
N LEU A 15 3.92 -2.17 7.20
CA LEU A 15 3.75 -3.24 6.24
C LEU A 15 5.10 -3.88 5.98
N SER A 16 5.11 -5.21 5.87
CA SER A 16 6.27 -5.90 5.32
C SER A 16 6.45 -5.54 3.84
N TYR A 17 7.68 -5.63 3.34
CA TYR A 17 8.00 -5.36 1.94
C TYR A 17 7.07 -6.08 0.95
N ASN A 18 6.84 -7.38 1.18
CA ASN A 18 5.97 -8.20 0.34
C ASN A 18 4.51 -7.74 0.41
N LEU A 19 4.02 -7.37 1.59
CA LEU A 19 2.65 -6.89 1.76
C LEU A 19 2.45 -5.51 1.10
N ALA A 20 3.44 -4.63 1.20
CA ALA A 20 3.47 -3.34 0.52
C ALA A 20 3.47 -3.53 -1.02
N LYS A 21 4.33 -4.41 -1.54
CA LYS A 21 4.40 -4.75 -2.97
C LYS A 21 3.07 -5.32 -3.50
N ASP A 22 2.49 -6.29 -2.80
CA ASP A 22 1.21 -6.90 -3.16
C ASP A 22 0.05 -5.90 -3.14
N THR A 23 0.04 -5.02 -2.13
CA THR A 23 -1.00 -3.99 -1.99
C THR A 23 -0.92 -3.00 -3.15
N MET A 24 0.28 -2.52 -3.48
CA MET A 24 0.46 -1.59 -4.58
C MET A 24 0.16 -2.23 -5.94
N ASN A 25 0.52 -3.51 -6.12
CA ASN A 25 0.18 -4.25 -7.35
C ASN A 25 -1.33 -4.29 -7.58
N LYS A 26 -2.12 -4.54 -6.54
CA LYS A 26 -3.58 -4.56 -6.64
C LYS A 26 -4.17 -3.18 -6.92
N ILE A 27 -3.64 -2.14 -6.27
CA ILE A 27 -4.03 -0.75 -6.51
C ILE A 27 -3.78 -0.39 -7.98
N MET A 28 -2.58 -0.69 -8.51
CA MET A 28 -2.22 -0.36 -9.89
C MET A 28 -2.91 -1.23 -10.95
N SER A 29 -3.30 -2.46 -10.61
CA SER A 29 -4.09 -3.33 -11.50
C SER A 29 -5.58 -2.94 -11.55
N GLY A 30 -6.05 -2.03 -10.68
CA GLY A 30 -7.47 -1.66 -10.59
C GLY A 30 -8.34 -2.68 -9.83
N ASP A 31 -7.72 -3.63 -9.12
CA ASP A 31 -8.41 -4.70 -8.36
C ASP A 31 -8.91 -4.22 -6.98
N VAL A 32 -8.92 -2.90 -6.75
CA VAL A 32 -9.22 -2.27 -5.47
C VAL A 32 -10.29 -1.21 -5.67
N ALA A 33 -11.37 -1.32 -4.89
CA ALA A 33 -12.42 -0.30 -4.86
C ALA A 33 -11.91 1.04 -4.30
N GLU A 34 -12.49 2.15 -4.76
CA GLU A 34 -12.02 3.50 -4.42
C GLU A 34 -12.05 3.81 -2.91
N VAL A 35 -13.11 3.38 -2.21
CA VAL A 35 -13.28 3.66 -0.77
C VAL A 35 -12.15 3.04 0.09
N PRO A 36 -11.87 1.73 0.03
CA PRO A 36 -10.75 1.15 0.78
C PRO A 36 -9.38 1.65 0.32
N MET A 37 -9.22 2.01 -0.96
CA MET A 37 -7.98 2.65 -1.44
C MET A 37 -7.77 4.01 -0.78
N ALA A 38 -8.79 4.87 -0.75
CA ALA A 38 -8.71 6.18 -0.11
C ALA A 38 -8.41 6.03 1.40
N GLY A 39 -9.09 5.10 2.08
CA GLY A 39 -8.82 4.81 3.48
C GLY A 39 -7.37 4.35 3.74
N PHE A 40 -6.83 3.50 2.86
CA PHE A 40 -5.45 3.04 2.95
C PHE A 40 -4.46 4.18 2.81
N LEU A 41 -4.63 5.03 1.78
CA LEU A 41 -3.75 6.17 1.53
C LEU A 41 -3.79 7.20 2.67
N CYS A 42 -4.98 7.51 3.19
CA CYS A 42 -5.14 8.41 4.33
C CYS A 42 -4.46 7.85 5.60
N ALA A 43 -4.68 6.58 5.91
CA ALA A 43 -4.07 5.95 7.09
C ALA A 43 -2.54 5.84 6.96
N LEU A 44 -2.03 5.50 5.77
CA LEU A 44 -0.60 5.46 5.49
C LEU A 44 0.05 6.85 5.65
N ALA A 45 -0.60 7.91 5.15
CA ALA A 45 -0.15 9.28 5.32
C ALA A 45 -0.16 9.71 6.80
N ALA A 46 -1.16 9.30 7.57
CA ALA A 46 -1.26 9.59 9.00
C ALA A 46 -0.20 8.83 9.83
N LYS A 47 0.07 7.56 9.50
CA LYS A 47 1.12 6.75 10.12
C LYS A 47 2.52 7.32 9.85
N GLY A 48 2.73 7.79 8.62
CA GLY A 48 4.05 8.04 8.07
C GLY A 48 4.63 6.75 7.48
N PRO A 49 4.83 6.67 6.15
CA PRO A 49 5.37 5.48 5.53
C PRO A 49 6.86 5.31 5.86
N THR A 50 7.29 4.07 6.00
CA THR A 50 8.71 3.72 6.20
C THR A 50 9.46 3.72 4.86
N VAL A 51 10.79 3.71 4.91
CA VAL A 51 11.62 3.62 3.69
C VAL A 51 11.35 2.34 2.93
N ASP A 52 11.15 1.22 3.61
CA ASP A 52 10.86 -0.08 3.00
C ASP A 52 9.51 -0.08 2.27
N GLU A 53 8.49 0.54 2.88
CA GLU A 53 7.17 0.71 2.26
C GLU A 53 7.25 1.57 0.99
N VAL A 54 7.90 2.73 1.08
CA VAL A 54 8.08 3.63 -0.08
C VAL A 54 8.87 2.94 -1.20
N THR A 55 9.90 2.19 -0.84
CA THR A 55 10.74 1.46 -1.80
C THR A 55 9.92 0.40 -2.54
N ALA A 56 9.14 -0.41 -1.81
CA ALA A 56 8.27 -1.42 -2.40
C ALA A 56 7.19 -0.80 -3.30
N PHE A 57 6.59 0.33 -2.90
CA PHE A 57 5.62 1.03 -3.73
C PHE A 57 6.25 1.57 -5.02
N ALA A 58 7.41 2.20 -4.92
CA ALA A 58 8.12 2.75 -6.07
C ALA A 58 8.59 1.67 -7.05
N GLU A 59 8.97 0.49 -6.55
CA GLU A 59 9.32 -0.66 -7.39
C GLU A 59 8.13 -1.09 -8.25
N VAL A 60 6.94 -1.28 -7.66
CA VAL A 60 5.74 -1.66 -8.41
C VAL A 60 5.34 -0.60 -9.43
N MET A 61 5.44 0.69 -9.06
CA MET A 61 5.14 1.78 -9.98
C MET A 61 6.06 1.78 -11.20
N ARG A 62 7.35 1.45 -11.01
CA ARG A 62 8.30 1.30 -12.12
C ARG A 62 8.02 0.05 -12.96
N GLU A 63 7.69 -1.08 -12.33
CA GLU A 63 7.31 -2.31 -13.03
C GLU A 63 6.08 -2.11 -13.93
N LYS A 64 5.11 -1.30 -13.50
CA LYS A 64 3.86 -1.04 -14.23
C LYS A 64 3.94 0.10 -15.26
N ALA A 65 5.00 0.90 -15.22
CA ALA A 65 5.20 2.00 -16.16
C ALA A 65 5.87 1.56 -17.48
N GLY A 66 6.36 0.31 -17.55
CA GLY A 66 6.95 -0.29 -18.75
C GLY A 66 5.93 -0.86 -19.73
#